data_AF-A0A2V6H9U9-F1
#
_entry.id   AF-A0A2V6H9U9-F1
#
_cell.length_a   1.000
_cell.length_b   1.000
_cell.length_c   1.000
_cell.angle_alpha   90.00
_cell.angle_beta   90.00
_cell.angle_gamma   90.00
#
_symmetry.space_group_name_H-M   'P 1'
#
loop_
_entity.id
_entity.type
_entity.pdbx_description
1 polymer ?
#
loop_
_entity_poly.entity_id
_entity_poly.type
_entity_poly.pdbx_seq_one_letter_code
_entity_poly.pdbx_strand_id
1 'polypeptide(L)'
;MAKAIADKLQAKLTGQEERVIAARPTDNPDAYDAYLRGLAYTLKTGDSPANHLGAQRYLKEAVRLDPKFALSWALLSYVDALGYLTLTLQPTVALREEVRQAAETALTL
;
A
#
# COMPACT_ATOMS: atom_id res chain seq x y z
N MET A 1 8.82 -9.47 13.24
CA MET A 1 8.66 -8.61 14.43
C MET A 1 7.45 -9.01 15.27
N ALA A 2 6.25 -9.14 14.69
CA ALA A 2 5.04 -9.53 15.43
C ALA A 2 5.14 -10.90 16.16
N LYS A 3 5.74 -11.94 15.54
CA LYS A 3 6.00 -13.22 16.22
C LYS A 3 6.84 -13.05 17.50
N ALA A 4 7.96 -12.32 17.42
CA ALA A 4 8.82 -12.07 18.58
C ALA A 4 8.13 -11.28 19.71
N ILE A 5 7.16 -10.43 19.37
CA ILE A 5 6.33 -9.72 20.36
C ILE A 5 5.34 -10.70 21.01
N ALA A 6 4.65 -11.53 20.21
CA ALA A 6 3.76 -12.56 20.73
C ALA A 6 4.49 -13.57 21.64
N ASP A 7 5.69 -13.99 21.24
CA ASP A 7 6.57 -14.87 22.02
C ASP A 7 6.94 -14.21 23.36
N LYS A 8 7.30 -12.92 23.36
CA LYS A 8 7.58 -12.16 24.60
C LYS A 8 6.35 -11.97 25.48
N LEU A 9 5.17 -11.83 24.89
CA LEU A 9 3.90 -11.68 25.61
C LEU A 9 3.29 -13.03 26.04
N GLN A 10 3.94 -14.16 25.72
CA GLN A 10 3.44 -15.52 25.95
C GLN A 10 2.02 -15.75 25.39
N ALA A 11 1.67 -15.04 24.31
CA ALA A 11 0.38 -15.20 23.67
C ALA A 11 0.35 -16.54 22.92
N LYS A 12 -0.70 -17.34 23.12
CA LYS A 12 -0.94 -18.54 22.30
C LYS A 12 -1.51 -18.12 20.95
N LEU A 13 -0.65 -18.08 19.94
CA LEU A 13 -1.08 -18.00 18.55
C LEU A 13 -1.54 -19.38 18.08
N THR A 14 -2.66 -19.42 17.38
CA THR A 14 -3.09 -20.59 16.61
C THR A 14 -2.17 -20.78 15.40
N GLY A 15 -2.11 -22.01 14.85
CA GLY A 15 -1.30 -22.28 13.66
C GLY A 15 -1.71 -21.46 12.42
N GLN A 16 -2.94 -20.94 12.39
CA GLN A 16 -3.39 -20.00 11.37
C GLN A 16 -2.84 -18.59 11.60
N GLU A 17 -2.90 -18.08 12.83
CA GLU A 17 -2.34 -16.77 13.20
C GLU A 17 -0.83 -16.72 13.00
N GLU A 18 -0.10 -17.80 13.31
CA GLU A 18 1.34 -17.88 13.04
C GLU A 18 1.67 -17.75 11.55
N ARG A 19 0.87 -18.39 10.68
CA ARG A 19 1.05 -18.29 9.21
C ARG A 19 0.76 -16.89 8.71
N VAL A 20 -0.29 -16.26 9.21
CA VAL A 20 -0.66 -14.88 8.85
C VAL A 20 0.39 -13.89 9.34
N ILE A 21 0.91 -14.05 10.56
CA ILE A 21 1.95 -13.21 11.13
C ILE A 21 3.32 -13.42 10.44
N ALA A 22 3.58 -14.63 9.95
CA ALA A 22 4.78 -14.94 9.17
C ALA A 22 4.69 -14.44 7.73
N ALA A 23 3.48 -14.31 7.17
CA ALA A 23 3.26 -13.78 5.84
C ALA A 23 3.71 -12.31 5.80
N ARG A 24 4.82 -12.06 5.11
CA ARG A 24 5.27 -10.71 4.84
C ARG A 24 4.51 -10.21 3.61
N PRO A 25 4.01 -8.97 3.62
CA PRO A 25 3.36 -8.40 2.45
C PRO A 25 4.27 -8.32 1.22
N THR A 26 5.59 -8.33 1.44
CA THR A 26 6.64 -8.39 0.42
C THR A 26 7.92 -8.99 1.02
N ASP A 27 8.74 -9.66 0.19
CA ASP A 27 10.09 -10.09 0.55
C ASP A 27 11.16 -9.02 0.28
N ASN A 28 10.79 -7.89 -0.33
CA ASN A 28 11.67 -6.76 -0.61
C ASN A 28 11.53 -5.67 0.48
N PRO A 29 12.51 -5.49 1.38
CA PRO A 29 12.44 -4.50 2.45
C PRO A 29 12.34 -3.06 1.93
N ASP A 30 12.95 -2.75 0.79
CA ASP A 30 12.90 -1.40 0.19
C ASP A 30 11.51 -1.11 -0.37
N ALA A 31 10.84 -2.12 -0.95
CA ALA A 31 9.45 -2.01 -1.37
C ALA A 31 8.53 -1.77 -0.16
N TYR A 32 8.81 -2.45 0.97
CA TYR A 32 8.06 -2.25 2.21
C TYR A 32 8.27 -0.85 2.81
N ASP A 33 9.51 -0.34 2.82
CA ASP A 33 9.80 1.04 3.28
C ASP A 33 9.07 2.07 2.40
N ALA A 34 9.12 1.91 1.09
CA ALA A 34 8.38 2.75 0.15
C ALA A 34 6.86 2.69 0.42
N TYR A 35 6.29 1.50 0.61
CA TYR A 35 4.89 1.34 0.98
C TYR A 35 4.53 2.09 2.28
N LEU A 36 5.35 1.96 3.32
CA LEU A 36 5.11 2.64 4.60
C LEU A 36 5.18 4.17 4.46
N ARG A 37 6.12 4.68 3.65
CA ARG A 37 6.18 6.12 3.33
C ARG A 37 4.92 6.58 2.60
N GLY A 38 4.46 5.81 1.62
CA GLY A 38 3.21 6.07 0.90
C GLY A 38 2.01 6.12 1.85
N LEU A 39 1.87 5.10 2.70
CA LEU A 39 0.85 5.02 3.74
C LEU A 39 0.91 6.21 4.73
N ALA A 40 2.10 6.65 5.11
CA ALA A 40 2.26 7.80 6.00
C ALA A 40 1.67 9.09 5.39
N TYR A 41 1.71 9.27 4.06
CA TYR A 41 1.06 10.41 3.41
C TYR A 41 -0.47 10.32 3.44
N THR A 42 -1.05 9.11 3.37
CA THR A 42 -2.51 8.93 3.45
C THR A 42 -3.05 9.18 4.86
N LEU A 43 -2.18 9.09 5.88
CA LEU A 43 -2.53 9.33 7.28
C LEU A 43 -2.34 10.79 7.72
N LYS A 44 -1.79 11.65 6.86
CA LYS A 44 -1.66 13.09 7.17
C LYS A 44 -3.03 13.74 7.23
N THR A 45 -3.17 14.73 8.10
CA THR A 45 -4.38 15.55 8.16
C THR A 45 -4.54 16.39 6.90
N GLY A 46 -5.78 16.50 6.44
CA GLY A 46 -6.14 17.28 5.27
C GLY A 46 -6.03 16.52 3.95
N ASP A 47 -7.06 16.69 3.12
CA ASP A 47 -7.07 16.22 1.75
C ASP A 47 -6.39 17.27 0.86
N SER A 48 -5.19 16.97 0.38
CA SER A 48 -4.40 17.93 -0.41
C SER A 48 -3.69 17.26 -1.59
N PRO A 49 -3.42 18.01 -2.68
CA PRO A 49 -2.61 17.53 -3.79
C PRO A 49 -1.23 17.04 -3.36
N ALA A 50 -0.60 17.73 -2.40
CA ALA A 50 0.72 17.36 -1.91
C ALA A 50 0.72 16.00 -1.21
N ASN A 51 -0.33 15.68 -0.45
CA ASN A 51 -0.48 14.39 0.21
C ASN A 51 -0.70 13.27 -0.82
N HIS A 52 -1.59 13.47 -1.79
CA HIS A 52 -1.86 12.51 -2.85
C HIS A 52 -0.63 12.24 -3.74
N LEU A 53 0.06 13.29 -4.19
CA LEU A 53 1.29 13.15 -4.99
C LEU A 53 2.43 12.49 -4.20
N GLY A 54 2.53 12.78 -2.90
CA GLY A 54 3.48 12.12 -2.00
C GLY A 54 3.20 10.62 -1.89
N ALA A 55 1.96 10.26 -1.58
CA ALA A 55 1.52 8.86 -1.51
C ALA A 55 1.75 8.14 -2.85
N GLN A 56 1.26 8.70 -3.96
CA GLN A 56 1.39 8.12 -5.30
C GLN A 56 2.85 7.84 -5.66
N ARG A 57 3.77 8.79 -5.40
CA ARG A 57 5.20 8.63 -5.69
C ARG A 57 5.79 7.40 -5.00
N TYR A 58 5.56 7.27 -3.69
CA TYR A 58 6.14 6.18 -2.91
C TYR A 58 5.48 4.84 -3.22
N LEU A 59 4.18 4.82 -3.50
CA LEU A 59 3.48 3.59 -3.86
C LEU A 59 3.85 3.10 -5.26
N LYS A 60 4.08 4.02 -6.22
CA LYS A 60 4.66 3.67 -7.54
C LYS A 60 6.07 3.10 -7.39
N GLU A 61 6.88 3.62 -6.47
CA GLU A 61 8.21 3.06 -6.18
C GLU A 61 8.13 1.67 -5.55
N ALA A 62 7.22 1.45 -4.61
CA ALA A 62 7.02 0.15 -3.97
C ALA A 62 6.64 -0.94 -4.99
N VAL A 63 5.71 -0.67 -5.90
CA VAL A 63 5.32 -1.64 -6.94
C VAL A 63 6.36 -1.80 -8.05
N ARG A 64 7.23 -0.80 -8.26
CA ARG A 64 8.40 -0.92 -9.14
C ARG A 64 9.45 -1.86 -8.54
N LEU A 65 9.65 -1.77 -7.22
CA LEU A 65 10.60 -2.59 -6.46
C LEU A 65 10.09 -4.02 -6.24
N ASP A 66 8.78 -4.18 -6.05
CA ASP A 66 8.11 -5.48 -6.00
C ASP A 66 6.77 -5.45 -6.74
N PRO A 67 6.74 -5.86 -8.02
CA PRO A 67 5.52 -5.91 -8.81
C PRO A 67 4.46 -6.89 -8.27
N LYS A 68 4.82 -7.81 -7.37
CA LYS A 68 3.89 -8.76 -6.74
C LYS A 68 3.34 -8.24 -5.40
N PHE A 69 3.68 -7.01 -5.02
CA PHE A 69 3.23 -6.42 -3.76
C PHE A 69 1.76 -5.95 -3.84
N ALA A 70 0.83 -6.89 -3.75
CA ALA A 70 -0.61 -6.68 -3.89
C ALA A 70 -1.16 -5.53 -3.03
N LEU A 71 -0.68 -5.42 -1.79
CA LEU A 71 -1.11 -4.36 -0.87
C LEU A 71 -0.71 -2.96 -1.34
N SER A 72 0.46 -2.81 -1.97
CA SER A 72 0.90 -1.53 -2.52
C SER A 72 0.12 -1.14 -3.78
N TRP A 73 -0.22 -2.12 -4.62
CA TRP A 73 -1.13 -1.89 -5.76
C TRP A 73 -2.52 -1.45 -5.30
N ALA A 74 -3.07 -2.09 -4.26
CA ALA A 74 -4.37 -1.74 -3.70
C ALA A 74 -4.38 -0.30 -3.13
N LEU A 75 -3.34 0.06 -2.37
CA LEU A 75 -3.24 1.40 -1.79
C LEU A 75 -2.97 2.47 -2.87
N LEU A 76 -2.19 2.17 -3.90
CA LEU A 76 -1.98 3.07 -5.05
C LEU A 76 -3.31 3.35 -5.75
N SER A 77 -4.07 2.31 -6.08
CA SER A 77 -5.40 2.46 -6.67
C SER A 77 -6.32 3.31 -5.80
N TYR A 78 -6.32 3.09 -4.48
CA TYR A 78 -7.19 3.83 -3.56
C TYR A 78 -6.83 5.32 -3.53
N VAL A 79 -5.55 5.64 -3.39
CA VAL A 79 -5.06 7.03 -3.37
C VAL A 79 -5.38 7.73 -4.69
N ASP A 80 -5.09 7.10 -5.82
CA ASP A 80 -5.31 7.71 -7.13
C ASP A 80 -6.81 7.89 -7.42
N ALA A 81 -7.66 6.95 -7.00
CA ALA A 81 -9.11 7.07 -7.10
C ALA A 81 -9.66 8.21 -6.23
N LEU A 82 -9.21 8.32 -4.98
CA LEU A 82 -9.63 9.39 -4.08
C LEU A 82 -9.18 10.75 -4.63
N GLY A 83 -7.94 10.85 -5.09
CA GLY A 83 -7.40 12.07 -5.68
C GLY A 83 -8.13 12.50 -6.96
N TYR A 84 -8.54 11.52 -7.77
CA TYR A 84 -9.39 11.75 -8.95
C TYR A 84 -10.76 12.33 -8.56
N LEU A 85 -11.42 11.76 -7.54
CA LEU A 85 -12.78 12.15 -7.12
C LEU A 85 -12.81 13.51 -6.39
N THR A 86 -11.78 13.79 -5.60
CA THR A 86 -11.65 15.00 -4.77
C THR A 86 -10.99 16.16 -5.52
N LEU A 87 -10.56 15.92 -6.76
CA LEU A 87 -9.86 16.89 -7.61
C LEU A 87 -8.52 17.37 -7.04
N THR A 88 -7.94 16.61 -6.09
CA THR A 88 -6.58 16.86 -5.59
C THR A 88 -5.51 16.31 -6.54
N LEU A 89 -5.89 15.41 -7.44
CA LEU A 89 -5.15 15.04 -8.65
C LEU A 89 -5.91 15.49 -9.89
N GLN A 90 -5.20 15.69 -11.00
CA GLN A 90 -5.83 16.05 -12.26
C GLN A 90 -6.69 14.87 -12.77
N PRO A 91 -8.02 15.04 -12.94
CA PRO A 91 -8.93 13.96 -13.31
C PRO A 91 -8.85 13.66 -14.82
N THR A 92 -7.77 13.00 -15.24
CA THR A 92 -7.56 12.62 -16.64
C THR A 92 -8.10 11.21 -16.91
N VAL A 93 -8.41 10.93 -18.18
CA VAL A 93 -8.74 9.55 -18.60
C VAL A 93 -7.59 8.61 -18.26
N ALA A 94 -6.34 9.03 -18.50
CA ALA A 94 -5.15 8.25 -18.18
C ALA A 94 -5.10 7.86 -16.69
N LEU A 95 -5.32 8.80 -15.77
CA LEU A 95 -5.35 8.50 -14.33
C LEU A 95 -6.44 7.48 -13.99
N ARG A 96 -7.62 7.58 -14.61
CA ARG A 96 -8.69 6.60 -14.41
C ARG A 96 -8.31 5.20 -14.88
N GLU A 97 -7.63 5.10 -16.02
CA GLU A 97 -7.10 3.83 -16.54
C GLU A 97 -6.04 3.25 -15.58
N GLU A 98 -5.11 4.08 -15.10
CA GLU A 98 -4.07 3.68 -14.13
C GLU A 98 -4.69 3.16 -12.82
N VAL A 99 -5.72 3.84 -12.29
CA VAL A 99 -6.46 3.40 -11.10
C VAL A 99 -7.04 2.00 -11.31
N ARG A 100 -7.70 1.77 -12.44
CA ARG A 100 -8.30 0.46 -12.72
C ARG A 100 -7.24 -0.62 -12.83
N GLN A 101 -6.16 -0.35 -13.57
CA GLN A 101 -5.08 -1.30 -13.75
C GLN A 101 -4.44 -1.68 -12.41
N ALA A 102 -4.23 -0.71 -11.51
CA ALA A 102 -3.71 -0.96 -10.18
C ALA A 102 -4.67 -1.84 -9.34
N ALA A 103 -5.98 -1.56 -9.39
CA ALA A 103 -7.00 -2.36 -8.71
C ALA A 103 -7.04 -3.80 -9.23
N GLU A 104 -7.06 -3.98 -10.55
CA GLU A 104 -7.07 -5.30 -11.20
C GLU A 104 -5.80 -6.09 -10.85
N THR A 105 -4.63 -5.44 -10.92
CA THR A 105 -3.37 -6.08 -10.54
C THR A 105 -3.42 -6.55 -9.09
N ALA A 106 -3.86 -5.71 -8.16
CA ALA A 106 -4.00 -6.06 -6.75
C ALA A 106 -4.94 -7.26 -6.51
N LEU A 107 -5.99 -7.41 -7.30
CA LEU A 107 -6.94 -8.54 -7.19
C LEU A 107 -6.39 -9.85 -7.76
N THR A 108 -5.45 -9.79 -8.69
CA THR A 108 -4.86 -10.98 -9.33
C THR A 108 -3.66 -11.57 -8.60
N LEU A 109 -3.09 -10.82 -7.66
CA LEU A 109 -1.93 -11.20 -6.85
C LEU A 109 -2.37 -11.83 -5.52
#